data_AF-A0A6G3XT05-F1
#
_entry.id   AF-A0A6G3XT05-F1
#
_cell.length_a   1.000
_cell.length_b   1.000
_cell.length_c   1.000
_cell.angle_alpha   90.00
_cell.angle_beta   90.00
_cell.angle_gamma   90.00
#
_symmetry.space_group_name_H-M   'P 1'
#
loop_
_entity.id
_entity.type
_entity.pdbx_description
1 polymer ?
#
loop_
_entity_poly.entity_id
_entity_poly.type
_entity_poly.pdbx_seq_one_letter_code
_entity_poly.pdbx_strand_id
1 'polypeptide(L)'
;MNVQSSRRARAVSFLSAATAVGLLPLITPAQAIVGDAVVGNAYTFTAKIQFGDGAEARSCTGSLVDAQWVLTTASCFTGGTTELTVSKPVAKTTAIVGRTDLAAAG
;
A
#
# COMPACT_ATOMS: atom_id res chain seq x y z
N MET A 1 10.35 59.90 -12.21
CA MET A 1 9.64 58.76 -12.86
C MET A 1 9.90 57.50 -12.04
N ASN A 2 8.84 56.75 -11.72
CA ASN A 2 8.70 55.82 -10.58
C ASN A 2 9.53 54.52 -10.63
N VAL A 3 10.37 54.28 -9.61
CA VAL A 3 11.06 53.00 -9.32
C VAL A 3 10.30 52.20 -8.23
N GLN A 4 8.99 51.98 -8.43
CA GLN A 4 8.14 51.27 -7.46
C GLN A 4 7.45 50.00 -8.00
N SER A 5 7.44 49.76 -9.32
CA SER A 5 6.73 48.61 -9.92
C SER A 5 7.44 47.27 -9.72
N SER A 6 8.78 47.25 -9.61
CA SER A 6 9.57 46.00 -9.56
C SER A 6 9.53 45.27 -8.21
N ARG A 7 9.30 45.99 -7.10
CA ARG A 7 9.25 45.38 -5.75
C ARG A 7 7.90 44.70 -5.47
N ARG A 8 6.81 45.25 -6.03
CA ARG A 8 5.44 44.69 -5.89
C ARG A 8 5.27 43.41 -6.70
N ALA A 9 5.87 43.35 -7.90
CA ALA A 9 5.86 42.15 -8.73
C ALA A 9 6.57 40.96 -8.05
N ARG A 10 7.70 41.19 -7.36
CA ARG A 10 8.41 40.14 -6.60
C ARG A 10 7.61 39.63 -5.40
N ALA A 11 6.92 40.51 -4.67
CA ALA A 11 6.16 40.11 -3.48
C ALA A 11 4.96 39.21 -3.81
N VAL A 12 4.30 39.44 -4.95
CA VAL A 12 3.15 38.63 -5.39
C VAL A 12 3.58 37.22 -5.81
N SER A 13 4.74 37.06 -6.45
CA SER A 13 5.26 35.75 -6.85
C SER A 13 5.63 34.84 -5.66
N PHE A 14 6.03 35.41 -4.52
CA PHE A 14 6.36 34.61 -3.34
C PHE A 14 5.12 34.06 -2.61
N LEU A 15 3.99 34.75 -2.65
CA LEU A 15 2.76 34.28 -1.97
C LEU A 15 2.12 33.06 -2.67
N SER A 16 2.21 32.97 -4.01
CA SER A 16 1.64 31.85 -4.78
C SER A 16 2.45 30.56 -4.68
N ALA A 17 3.74 30.63 -4.34
CA ALA A 17 4.58 29.44 -4.16
C ALA A 17 4.37 28.76 -2.80
N ALA A 18 3.90 29.48 -1.79
CA ALA A 18 3.72 28.96 -0.44
C ALA A 18 2.52 28.01 -0.29
N THR A 19 1.47 28.16 -1.11
CA THR A 19 0.26 27.33 -1.03
C THR A 19 0.42 25.96 -1.65
N ALA A 20 1.30 25.79 -2.66
CA ALA A 20 1.52 24.51 -3.32
C ALA A 20 2.34 23.52 -2.45
N VAL A 21 3.24 24.01 -1.60
CA VAL A 21 4.09 23.15 -0.75
C VAL A 21 3.35 22.64 0.49
N GLY A 22 2.40 23.42 1.02
CA GLY A 22 1.66 23.07 2.25
C GLY A 22 0.72 21.86 2.11
N LEU A 23 0.38 21.44 0.89
CA LEU A 23 -0.54 20.32 0.62
C LEU A 23 0.17 18.98 0.38
N LEU A 24 1.49 18.98 0.15
CA LEU A 24 2.28 17.77 -0.07
C LEU A 24 2.31 16.79 1.13
N PRO A 25 2.32 17.22 2.41
CA PRO A 25 2.34 16.28 3.53
C PRO A 25 1.00 15.58 3.79
N LEU A 26 -0.08 15.94 3.07
CA LEU A 26 -1.37 15.24 3.19
C LEU A 26 -1.37 13.89 2.45
N ILE A 27 -0.35 13.60 1.64
CA ILE A 27 -0.18 12.32 0.95
C ILE A 27 0.70 11.41 1.81
N THR A 28 0.30 11.15 3.06
CA THR A 28 0.96 10.08 3.82
C THR A 28 0.37 8.75 3.36
N PRO A 29 1.18 7.80 2.87
CA PRO A 29 0.67 6.46 2.60
C PRO A 29 0.15 5.89 3.92
N ALA A 30 -1.02 5.25 3.88
CA ALA A 30 -1.57 4.56 5.04
C ALA A 30 -0.51 3.57 5.56
N GLN A 31 0.04 3.87 6.74
CA GLN A 31 1.07 3.08 7.37
C GLN A 31 0.37 1.80 7.88
N ALA A 32 0.43 0.72 7.11
CA ALA A 32 -0.25 -0.52 7.45
C ALA A 32 0.45 -1.33 8.56
N ILE A 33 1.70 -0.99 8.90
CA ILE A 33 2.54 -1.73 9.84
C ILE A 33 3.39 -0.73 10.64
N VAL A 34 3.46 -0.90 11.97
CA VAL A 34 4.35 -0.13 12.84
C VAL A 34 5.71 -0.82 12.90
N GLY A 35 6.78 -0.10 12.55
CA GLY A 35 8.16 -0.58 12.64
C GLY A 35 9.00 -0.19 11.42
N ASP A 36 10.29 -0.50 11.50
CA ASP A 36 11.21 -0.25 10.39
C ASP A 36 10.94 -1.19 9.22
N ALA A 37 11.17 -0.69 8.00
CA ALA A 37 11.08 -1.51 6.80
C ALA A 37 12.12 -2.63 6.85
N VAL A 38 11.68 -3.84 6.56
CA VAL A 38 12.57 -5.00 6.44
C VAL A 38 13.30 -4.92 5.12
N VAL A 39 14.63 -4.83 5.16
CA VAL A 39 15.45 -4.78 3.95
C VAL A 39 15.69 -6.19 3.43
N GLY A 40 15.55 -6.40 2.12
CA GLY A 40 15.83 -7.67 1.46
C GLY A 40 14.81 -8.76 1.77
N ASN A 41 15.28 -9.98 2.00
CA ASN A 41 14.47 -11.20 1.97
C ASN A 41 14.35 -11.86 3.35
N ALA A 42 14.38 -11.10 4.45
CA ALA A 42 14.49 -11.68 5.80
C ALA A 42 13.31 -12.61 6.18
N TYR A 43 12.13 -12.41 5.57
CA TYR A 43 10.92 -13.20 5.81
C TYR A 43 10.40 -13.85 4.51
N THR A 44 11.20 -14.74 3.91
CA THR A 44 10.84 -15.43 2.66
C THR A 44 9.61 -16.33 2.77
N PHE A 45 9.23 -16.73 3.98
CA PHE A 45 8.01 -17.50 4.22
C PHE A 45 6.74 -16.63 4.11
N THR A 46 6.85 -15.30 4.16
CA THR A 46 5.68 -14.42 4.09
C THR A 46 5.05 -14.48 2.70
N ALA A 47 3.71 -14.52 2.67
CA ALA A 47 2.93 -14.51 1.45
C ALA A 47 1.94 -13.33 1.42
N LYS A 48 1.82 -12.68 0.27
CA LYS A 48 0.65 -11.83 -0.03
C LYS A 48 -0.42 -12.70 -0.66
N ILE A 49 -1.62 -12.69 -0.08
CA ILE A 49 -2.80 -13.38 -0.61
C ILE A 49 -3.70 -12.33 -1.26
N GLN A 50 -3.89 -12.43 -2.57
CA GLN A 50 -4.75 -11.55 -3.36
C GLN A 50 -6.09 -12.23 -3.62
N PHE A 51 -7.18 -11.51 -3.35
CA PHE A 51 -8.56 -11.93 -3.64
C PHE A 51 -9.14 -11.03 -4.74
N GLY A 52 -9.49 -11.63 -5.88
CA GLY A 52 -9.92 -10.90 -7.07
C GLY A 52 -8.77 -10.27 -7.85
N ASP A 53 -9.12 -9.52 -8.89
CA ASP A 53 -8.18 -8.83 -9.79
C ASP A 53 -8.60 -7.35 -9.92
N GLY A 54 -7.68 -6.46 -10.31
CA GLY A 54 -7.97 -5.03 -10.54
C GLY A 54 -8.08 -4.17 -9.28
N ALA A 55 -8.73 -3.00 -9.41
CA ALA A 55 -8.81 -1.98 -8.34
C ALA A 55 -9.61 -2.43 -7.11
N GLU A 56 -10.54 -3.37 -7.29
CA GLU A 56 -11.38 -3.93 -6.22
C GLU A 56 -10.72 -5.12 -5.51
N ALA A 57 -9.50 -5.50 -5.93
CA ALA A 57 -8.84 -6.66 -5.37
C ALA A 57 -8.41 -6.38 -3.92
N ARG A 58 -8.75 -7.32 -3.03
CA ARG A 58 -8.39 -7.25 -1.61
C ARG A 58 -7.14 -8.07 -1.34
N SER A 59 -6.38 -7.68 -0.33
CA SER A 59 -5.18 -8.41 0.07
C SER A 59 -5.16 -8.74 1.55
N CYS A 60 -4.59 -9.91 1.84
CA CYS A 60 -4.25 -10.37 3.18
C CYS A 60 -2.81 -10.86 3.20
N THR A 61 -2.33 -11.16 4.40
CA THR A 61 -1.03 -11.78 4.66
C THR A 61 -1.21 -13.25 5.02
N GLY A 62 -0.26 -14.08 4.62
CA GLY A 62 -0.14 -15.47 5.04
C GLY A 62 1.31 -15.90 5.24
N SER A 63 1.51 -17.17 5.58
CA SER A 63 2.82 -17.78 5.78
C SER A 63 2.91 -19.14 5.08
N LEU A 64 3.95 -19.35 4.28
CA LEU A 64 4.28 -20.64 3.70
C LEU A 64 4.76 -21.57 4.81
N VAL A 65 4.00 -22.63 5.08
CA VAL A 65 4.29 -23.62 6.12
C VAL A 65 4.78 -24.94 5.55
N ASP A 66 4.54 -25.18 4.26
CA ASP A 66 5.06 -26.31 3.47
C ASP A 66 5.12 -25.90 2.00
N ALA A 67 5.80 -26.67 1.13
CA ALA A 67 6.08 -26.33 -0.27
C ALA A 67 4.85 -25.88 -1.07
N GLN A 68 3.65 -26.38 -0.72
CA GLN A 68 2.39 -26.00 -1.37
C GLN A 68 1.28 -25.61 -0.37
N TRP A 69 1.64 -25.27 0.87
CA TRP A 69 0.67 -24.91 1.90
C TRP A 69 0.96 -23.54 2.51
N VAL A 70 -0.01 -22.63 2.40
CA VAL A 70 0.02 -21.29 2.99
C VAL A 70 -1.04 -21.20 4.08
N LEU A 71 -0.64 -20.80 5.28
CA LEU A 71 -1.52 -20.53 6.42
C LEU A 71 -1.94 -19.05 6.42
N THR A 72 -3.21 -18.78 6.71
CA THR A 72 -3.80 -17.43 6.84
C THR A 72 -4.98 -17.45 7.82
N THR A 73 -5.50 -16.28 8.20
CA THR A 73 -6.73 -16.18 8.99
C THR A 73 -7.98 -16.47 8.15
N ALA A 74 -8.99 -17.09 8.77
CA ALA A 74 -10.28 -17.38 8.14
C ALA A 74 -11.03 -16.11 7.70
N SER A 75 -10.90 -15.02 8.47
CA SER A 75 -11.49 -13.71 8.18
C SER A 75 -11.06 -13.11 6.84
N CYS A 76 -9.92 -13.54 6.28
CA CYS A 76 -9.49 -13.13 4.94
C CYS A 76 -10.42 -13.63 3.83
N PHE A 77 -11.03 -14.81 4.00
CA PHE A 77 -11.96 -15.37 3.04
C PHE A 77 -13.38 -14.83 3.18
N THR A 78 -13.75 -14.35 4.37
CA THR A 78 -15.07 -13.75 4.61
C THR A 78 -15.06 -12.22 4.49
N GLY A 79 -13.87 -11.62 4.53
CA GLY A 79 -13.69 -10.18 4.44
C GLY A 79 -13.96 -9.41 5.73
N GLY A 80 -14.01 -10.07 6.88
CA GLY A 80 -14.26 -9.40 8.15
C GLY A 80 -14.57 -10.39 9.26
N THR A 81 -15.56 -10.05 10.08
CA THR A 81 -15.93 -10.78 11.29
C THR A 81 -16.91 -11.93 11.07
N THR A 82 -17.39 -12.11 9.83
CA THR A 82 -18.30 -13.21 9.50
C THR A 82 -17.58 -14.55 9.63
N GLU A 83 -18.29 -15.52 10.17
CA GLU A 83 -17.80 -16.89 10.26
C GLU A 83 -17.60 -17.51 8.87
N LEU A 84 -16.53 -18.31 8.75
CA LEU A 84 -16.16 -18.92 7.48
C LEU A 84 -16.98 -20.19 7.25
N THR A 85 -17.82 -20.17 6.21
CA THR A 85 -18.39 -21.40 5.65
C THR A 85 -17.40 -22.03 4.69
N VAL A 86 -16.92 -23.24 5.02
CA VAL A 86 -15.96 -23.98 4.19
C VAL A 86 -16.59 -24.26 2.83
N SER A 87 -16.09 -23.56 1.81
CA SER A 87 -16.57 -23.62 0.44
C SER A 87 -15.45 -23.21 -0.51
N LYS A 88 -15.66 -23.41 -1.82
CA LYS A 88 -14.75 -22.85 -2.81
C LYS A 88 -14.71 -21.32 -2.66
N PRO A 89 -13.51 -20.68 -2.68
CA PRO A 89 -13.42 -19.23 -2.59
C PRO A 89 -14.29 -18.54 -3.65
N VAL A 90 -15.04 -17.53 -3.20
CA VAL A 90 -15.98 -16.76 -4.04
C VAL A 90 -15.22 -15.98 -5.11
N ALA A 91 -14.10 -15.35 -4.73
CA ALA A 91 -13.20 -14.68 -5.64
C ALA A 91 -11.99 -15.58 -5.95
N LYS A 92 -11.35 -15.35 -7.12
CA LYS A 92 -10.05 -15.94 -7.44
C LYS A 92 -9.04 -15.57 -6.34
N THR A 93 -8.30 -16.57 -5.84
CA THR A 93 -7.30 -16.38 -4.78
C THR A 93 -5.92 -16.73 -5.32
N THR A 94 -4.98 -15.80 -5.20
CA THR A 94 -3.57 -16.00 -5.63
C THR A 94 -2.64 -15.72 -4.45
N ALA A 95 -1.74 -16.66 -4.14
CA ALA A 95 -0.71 -16.48 -3.13
C ALA A 95 0.63 -16.16 -3.80
N ILE A 96 1.26 -15.06 -3.39
CA ILE A 96 2.57 -14.61 -3.87
C ILE A 96 3.54 -14.72 -2.70
N VAL A 97 4.49 -15.66 -2.80
CA VAL A 97 5.37 -16.05 -1.68
C VAL A 97 6.76 -15.43 -1.85
N GLY A 98 7.36 -14.99 -0.74
CA GLY A 98 8.76 -14.59 -0.68
C GLY A 98 9.12 -13.30 -1.41
N ARG A 99 8.13 -12.56 -1.94
CA ARG A 99 8.35 -11.25 -2.56
C ARG A 99 8.19 -10.12 -1.57
N THR A 100 9.25 -9.37 -1.34
CA THR A 100 9.25 -8.15 -0.53
C THR A 100 9.03 -6.89 -1.37
N ASP A 101 9.44 -6.90 -2.64
CA ASP A 101 9.07 -5.88 -3.63
C ASP A 101 7.93 -6.38 -4.52
N LEU A 102 6.78 -5.70 -4.43
CA LEU A 102 5.61 -6.00 -5.23
C LEU A 102 5.55 -5.25 -6.56
N ALA A 103 6.36 -4.19 -6.71
CA ALA A 103 6.46 -3.34 -7.89
C ALA A 103 7.54 -3.82 -8.88
N ALA A 104 8.55 -4.55 -8.41
CA ALA A 104 9.51 -5.22 -9.28
C ALA A 104 8.82 -6.30 -10.15
N ALA A 105 9.06 -6.23 -11.46
CA ALA A 105 8.82 -7.34 -12.39
C ALA A 105 9.97 -8.35 -12.27
N GLY A 106 9.63 -9.64 -12.33
CA GLY A 106 10.61 -10.73 -12.40
C GLY A 106 11.20 -10.87 -13.79
#